data_AF-A0A9D9WHH5-F1
#
_entry.id   AF-A0A9D9WHH5-F1
#
_cell.length_a   1.000
_cell.length_b   1.000
_cell.length_c   1.000
_cell.angle_alpha   90.00
_cell.angle_beta   90.00
_cell.angle_gamma   90.00
#
_symmetry.space_group_name_H-M   'P 1'
#
loop_
_entity.id
_entity.type
_entity.pdbx_description
1 polymer ?
#
loop_
_entity_poly.entity_id
_entity_poly.type
_entity_poly.pdbx_seq_one_letter_code
_entity_poly.pdbx_strand_id
1 'polypeptide(L)' 'MVPAVPARIKEWAYVGFGILYISAAVAHIAINDPLSNTIMAIVFFGLLLVSYTSFHKLQKAKN' A
#
# COMPACT_ATOMS: atom_id res chain seq x y z
N MET A 1 -1.81 3.05 -24.83
CA MET A 1 -2.08 1.69 -24.30
C MET A 1 -1.28 1.55 -23.01
N VAL A 2 -1.94 1.28 -21.87
CA VAL A 2 -1.20 1.03 -20.61
C VAL A 2 -0.63 -0.39 -20.70
N PRO A 3 0.68 -0.61 -20.50
CA PRO A 3 1.26 -1.95 -20.52
C PRO A 3 0.55 -2.84 -19.49
N ALA A 4 0.18 -4.05 -19.90
CA ALA A 4 -0.35 -5.04 -18.97
C ALA A 4 0.77 -5.45 -18.00
N VAL A 5 0.75 -4.90 -16.78
CA VAL A 5 1.70 -5.29 -15.73
C VAL A 5 1.32 -6.69 -15.23
N PRO A 6 2.25 -7.65 -15.21
CA PRO A 6 2.03 -8.98 -14.66
C PRO A 6 1.51 -8.94 -13.22
N ALA A 7 0.55 -9.81 -12.89
CA ALA A 7 -0.05 -9.85 -11.55
C ALA A 7 1.00 -10.01 -10.44
N ARG A 8 1.99 -10.90 -10.64
CA ARG A 8 3.09 -11.13 -9.69
C ARG A 8 3.93 -9.87 -9.41
N ILE A 9 4.16 -9.02 -10.42
CA ILE A 9 4.89 -7.76 -10.20
C ILE A 9 4.04 -6.80 -9.35
N LYS A 10 2.73 -6.79 -9.58
CA LYS A 10 1.79 -5.99 -8.77
C LYS A 10 1.76 -6.46 -7.31
N GLU A 11 1.80 -7.77 -7.07
CA GLU A 11 1.92 -8.34 -5.71
C GLU A 11 3.17 -7.82 -4.97
N TRP A 12 4.33 -7.87 -5.63
CA TRP A 12 5.57 -7.34 -5.04
C TRP A 12 5.52 -5.83 -4.81
N ALA A 13 4.81 -5.07 -5.66
CA ALA A 13 4.59 -3.65 -5.42
C ALA A 13 3.73 -3.43 -4.16
N TYR A 14 2.66 -4.19 -3.95
CA TYR A 14 1.86 -4.12 -2.72
C TYR A 14 2.70 -4.43 -1.48
N VAL A 15 3.57 -5.44 -1.54
CA VAL A 15 4.49 -5.78 -0.44
C VAL A 15 5.45 -4.63 -0.16
N GLY A 16 6.12 -4.09 -1.20
CA GLY A 16 7.07 -2.99 -1.06
C GLY A 16 6.45 -1.73 -0.47
N PHE A 17 5.27 -1.33 -0.96
CA PHE A 17 4.52 -0.20 -0.40
C PHE A 17 4.03 -0.47 1.02
N GLY A 18 3.62 -1.72 1.33
CA GLY A 18 3.23 -2.11 2.68
C GLY A 18 4.36 -1.91 3.69
N ILE A 19 5.56 -2.42 3.35
CA ILE A 19 6.77 -2.22 4.16
C ILE A 19 7.07 -0.72 4.29
N LEU A 20 7.04 0.03 3.18
CA LEU A 20 7.32 1.47 3.19
C LEU A 20 6.43 2.24 4.16
N TYR A 21 5.11 2.07 4.09
CA TYR A 21 4.18 2.83 4.93
C TYR A 21 4.24 2.42 6.40
N ILE A 22 4.44 1.13 6.69
CA ILE A 22 4.66 0.65 8.06
C ILE A 22 5.95 1.26 8.62
N SER A 23 7.05 1.19 7.88
CA SER A 23 8.33 1.77 8.30
C SER A 23 8.23 3.29 8.49
N ALA A 24 7.51 4.00 7.61
CA ALA A 24 7.28 5.43 7.75
C ALA A 24 6.51 5.76 9.04
N ALA A 25 5.43 5.03 9.33
CA ALA A 25 4.66 5.22 10.56
C ALA A 25 5.52 4.95 11.80
N VAL A 26 6.32 3.87 11.80
CA VAL A 26 7.26 3.56 12.89
C VAL A 26 8.31 4.65 13.06
N ALA A 27 8.89 5.17 11.98
CA ALA A 27 9.91 6.21 12.02
C ALA A 27 9.38 7.51 12.64
N HIS A 28 8.19 7.98 12.22
CA HIS A 28 7.57 9.18 12.80
C HIS A 28 7.26 8.99 14.29
N ILE A 29 6.74 7.82 14.69
CA ILE A 29 6.48 7.54 16.11
C ILE A 29 7.79 7.49 16.91
N ALA A 30 8.84 6.86 16.39
CA ALA A 30 10.11 6.67 17.09
C ALA A 30 10.83 7.99 17.41
N ILE A 31 10.68 9.00 16.56
CA ILE A 31 11.28 10.33 16.77
C ILE A 31 10.34 11.31 17.49
N ASN A 32 9.16 10.83 17.95
CA ASN A 32 8.10 11.64 18.56
C ASN A 32 7.62 12.79 17.66
N ASP A 33 7.50 12.54 16.35
CA ASP A 33 6.89 13.51 15.45
C ASP A 33 5.42 13.76 15.83
N PRO A 34 4.90 14.97 15.54
CA PRO A 34 3.47 15.24 15.65
C PRO A 34 2.64 14.21 14.90
N LEU A 35 1.51 13.79 15.49
CA LEU A 35 0.60 12.81 14.89
C LEU A 35 0.11 13.20 13.48
N SER A 36 0.07 14.50 13.17
CA SER A 36 -0.24 15.01 11.83
C SER A 36 0.72 14.50 10.75
N ASN A 37 1.96 14.16 11.11
CA ASN A 37 2.95 13.64 10.16
C ASN A 37 2.75 12.13 9.94
N THR A 38 2.40 11.39 10.99
CA THR A 38 2.12 9.94 10.93
C THR A 38 0.81 9.63 10.20
N ILE A 39 -0.19 10.51 10.29
CA ILE A 39 -1.54 10.24 9.77
C ILE A 39 -1.54 9.95 8.25
N MET A 40 -0.66 10.62 7.49
CA MET A 40 -0.58 10.41 6.05
C MET A 40 -0.09 9.00 5.70
N ALA A 41 0.89 8.46 6.44
CA ALA A 41 1.35 7.09 6.25
C ALA A 41 0.22 6.07 6.48
N ILE A 42 -0.60 6.30 7.52
CA ILE A 42 -1.76 5.45 7.83
C ILE A 42 -2.83 5.54 6.75
N VAL A 43 -3.16 6.76 6.28
CA VAL A 43 -4.15 6.98 5.22
C VAL A 43 -3.73 6.29 3.92
N PHE A 44 -2.47 6.46 3.50
CA PHE A 44 -1.97 5.79 2.29
C PHE A 44 -1.87 4.28 2.45
N PHE A 45 -1.56 3.77 3.64
CA PHE A 45 -1.63 2.34 3.91
C PHE A 45 -3.06 1.81 3.79
N GLY A 46 -4.05 2.53 4.30
CA GLY A 46 -5.47 2.19 4.12
C GLY A 46 -5.88 2.16 2.64
N LEU A 47 -5.46 3.16 1.86
CA LEU A 47 -5.68 3.19 0.41
C LEU A 47 -5.02 2.00 -0.30
N LEU A 48 -3.82 1.62 0.12
CA LEU A 48 -3.10 0.44 -0.40
C LEU A 48 -3.92 -0.84 -0.17
N LEU A 49 -4.48 -1.04 1.03
CA LEU A 49 -5.34 -2.20 1.34
C LEU A 49 -6.62 -2.22 0.49
N VAL A 50 -7.27 -1.07 0.31
CA VAL A 50 -8.45 -0.95 -0.57
C VAL A 50 -8.08 -1.29 -2.01
N SER A 51 -6.94 -0.80 -2.50
CA SER A 51 -6.43 -1.13 -3.84
C SER A 51 -6.14 -2.63 -3.98
N TYR A 52 -5.47 -3.23 -3.00
CA TYR A 52 -5.11 -4.64 -2.97
C TYR A 52 -6.34 -5.56 -3.01
N THR A 53 -7.32 -5.28 -2.16
CA THR A 53 -8.59 -6.04 -2.12
C THR A 53 -9.38 -5.88 -3.41
N SER A 54 -9.40 -4.68 -3.99
CA SER A 54 -10.07 -4.42 -5.27
C SER A 54 -9.38 -5.17 -6.42
N PHE A 55 -8.05 -5.20 -6.45
CA PHE A 55 -7.27 -5.96 -7.43
C PHE A 55 -7.61 -7.46 -7.39
N HIS A 56 -7.69 -8.06 -6.19
CA HIS A 56 -8.05 -9.46 -6.02
C HIS A 56 -9.49 -9.75 -6.46
N LYS A 57 -10.43 -8.84 -6.17
CA LYS A 57 -11.82 -8.95 -6.67
C LYS A 57 -11.87 -8.96 -8.19
N LEU A 58 -11.12 -8.07 -8.85
CA LEU A 58 -11.04 -7.99 -10.31
C LEU A 58 -10.40 -9.24 -10.93
N GLN A 59 -9.35 -9.78 -10.32
CA GLN A 59 -8.75 -11.02 -10.78
C GLN A 59 -9.70 -12.21 -10.65
N LYS A 60 -10.43 -12.31 -9.53
CA LYS A 60 -11.43 -13.36 -9.33
C LYS A 60 -12.56 -13.27 -10.37
N ALA A 61 -13.00 -12.07 -10.73
CA ALA A 61 -14.04 -11.86 -11.75
C ALA A 61 -13.57 -12.15 -13.19
N LYS A 62 -12.26 -12.22 -13.43
CA LYS A 62 -11.68 -12.50 -14.74
C LYS A 62 -11.49 -14.01 -14.99
N ASN A 63 -11.48 -14.81 -13.92
CA ASN A 63 -11.41 -16.27 -13.95
C ASN A 63 -12.80 -16.89 -13.97
#